data_AF-A0A533YUC5-F1
#
_entry.id   AF-A0A533YUC5-F1
#
_cell.length_a   1.000
_cell.length_b   1.000
_cell.length_c   1.000
_cell.angle_alpha   90.00
_cell.angle_beta   90.00
_cell.angle_gamma   90.00
#
_symmetry.space_group_name_H-M   'P 1'
#
loop_
_entity.id
_entity.type
_entity.pdbx_description
1 polymer ?
#
loop_
_entity_poly.entity_id
_entity_poly.type
_entity_poly.pdbx_seq_one_letter_code
_entity_poly.pdbx_strand_id
1 'polypeptide(L)'
;MALTFYHVNWCPECQIVRDKLEELGLQYESVIVPDMRPFRKQVFEVSGQYYVPVLKDGDTVLSETRDILSHLETTYGSKAARS
;
A
#
# COMPACT_ATOMS: atom_id res chain seq x y z
N MET A 1 -1.16 -5.81 -13.87
CA MET A 1 -1.47 -5.72 -12.43
C MET A 1 -0.15 -5.62 -11.70
N ALA A 2 0.29 -4.40 -11.42
CA ALA A 2 1.50 -4.14 -10.65
C ALA A 2 1.05 -3.38 -9.40
N LEU A 3 1.00 -4.10 -8.27
CA LEU A 3 0.76 -3.53 -6.96
C LEU A 3 2.13 -3.15 -6.38
N THR A 4 2.30 -1.91 -5.98
CA THR A 4 3.51 -1.44 -5.30
C THR A 4 3.12 -0.82 -3.97
N PHE A 5 3.66 -1.35 -2.88
CA PHE A 5 3.39 -0.90 -1.53
C PHE A 5 4.61 -0.19 -0.97
N TYR A 6 4.48 1.13 -0.79
CA TYR A 6 5.50 1.98 -0.18
C TYR A 6 5.24 2.08 1.32
N HIS A 7 6.20 1.57 2.10
CA HIS A 7 6.03 1.48 3.54
C HIS A 7 7.38 1.61 4.27
N VAL A 8 7.30 1.70 5.60
CA VAL A 8 8.48 1.62 6.47
C VAL A 8 8.39 0.38 7.37
N ASN A 9 9.52 -0.06 7.91
CA ASN A 9 9.57 -1.31 8.69
C ASN A 9 8.98 -1.21 10.10
N TRP A 10 8.94 -0.01 10.69
CA TRP A 10 8.51 0.17 12.09
C TRP A 10 7.09 0.75 12.25
N CYS A 11 6.39 1.04 11.15
CA CYS A 11 5.10 1.73 11.22
C CYS A 11 3.94 0.76 11.44
N PRO A 12 3.11 0.94 12.49
CA PRO A 12 1.99 0.07 12.78
C PRO A 12 0.90 0.10 11.70
N GLU A 13 0.63 1.27 11.11
CA GLU A 13 -0.36 1.40 10.03
C GLU A 13 0.07 0.64 8.76
N CYS A 14 1.39 0.63 8.49
CA CYS A 14 1.95 -0.14 7.38
C CYS A 14 1.77 -1.64 7.58
N GLN A 15 1.86 -2.11 8.84
CA GLN A 15 1.65 -3.51 9.16
C GLN A 15 0.20 -3.93 8.89
N ILE A 16 -0.79 -3.10 9.25
CA ILE A 16 -2.21 -3.39 8.99
C ILE A 16 -2.48 -3.60 7.48
N VAL A 17 -1.92 -2.74 6.64
CA VAL A 17 -2.08 -2.87 5.17
C VAL A 17 -1.38 -4.12 4.66
N ARG A 18 -0.17 -4.42 5.16
CA ARG A 18 0.59 -5.62 4.81
C ARG A 18 -0.18 -6.89 5.17
N ASP A 19 -0.68 -6.97 6.40
CA ASP A 19 -1.46 -8.11 6.87
C ASP A 19 -2.70 -8.32 5.98
N LYS A 20 -3.37 -7.23 5.56
CA LYS A 20 -4.51 -7.32 4.64
C LYS A 20 -4.11 -7.80 3.25
N LEU A 21 -2.99 -7.34 2.72
CA LEU A 21 -2.46 -7.81 1.43
C LEU A 21 -2.12 -9.30 1.48
N GLU A 22 -1.54 -9.76 2.58
CA GLU A 22 -1.22 -11.18 2.82
C GLU A 22 -2.48 -12.03 3.04
N GLU A 23 -3.46 -11.54 3.79
CA GLU A 23 -4.77 -12.18 3.97
C GLU A 23 -5.48 -12.40 2.63
N LEU A 24 -5.38 -11.43 1.72
CA LEU A 24 -5.95 -11.51 0.38
C LEU A 24 -5.06 -12.32 -0.61
N GLY A 25 -3.87 -12.75 -0.19
CA GLY A 25 -2.94 -13.51 -1.01
C GLY A 25 -2.44 -12.75 -2.24
N LEU A 26 -2.35 -11.42 -2.17
CA LEU A 26 -1.99 -10.58 -3.31
C LEU A 26 -0.48 -10.49 -3.47
N GLN A 27 -0.02 -10.56 -4.73
CA GLN A 27 1.36 -10.27 -5.06
C GLN A 27 1.54 -8.76 -5.19
N TYR A 28 2.40 -8.19 -4.35
CA TYR A 28 2.76 -6.79 -4.35
C TYR A 28 4.27 -6.62 -4.24
N GLU A 29 4.78 -5.53 -4.80
CA GLU A 29 6.15 -5.10 -4.68
C GLU A 29 6.30 -4.24 -3.42
N SER A 30 7.12 -4.68 -2.47
CA SER A 30 7.39 -3.93 -1.24
C SER A 30 8.54 -2.95 -1.45
N VAL A 31 8.26 -1.66 -1.34
CA VAL A 31 9.27 -0.60 -1.42
C VAL A 31 9.44 0.02 -0.05
N ILE A 32 10.55 -0.32 0.61
CA ILE A 32 10.90 0.23 1.91
C ILE A 32 11.49 1.62 1.69
N VAL A 33 10.80 2.65 2.18
CA VAL A 33 11.24 4.04 2.04
C VAL A 33 11.98 4.53 3.29
N PRO A 34 12.86 5.54 3.17
CA PRO A 34 13.55 6.10 4.33
C PRO A 34 12.57 6.74 5.33
N ASP A 35 12.90 6.69 6.61
CA ASP A 35 12.09 7.32 7.66
C ASP A 35 12.06 8.84 7.59
N MET A 36 13.14 9.42 7.10
CA MET A 36 13.20 10.84 6.86
C MET A 36 12.28 11.24 5.71
N ARG A 37 11.17 11.91 6.06
CA ARG A 37 10.22 12.56 5.13
C ARG A 37 10.89 13.23 3.91
N PRO A 38 11.93 14.09 4.06
CA PRO A 38 12.54 14.76 2.91
C PRO A 38 13.26 13.81 1.93
N PHE A 39 13.61 12.60 2.37
CA PHE A 39 14.22 11.58 1.51
C PHE A 39 13.19 10.68 0.81
N ARG A 40 11.90 10.79 1.15
CA ARG A 40 10.79 10.04 0.52
C ARG A 40 10.36 10.65 -0.83
N LYS A 41 11.32 11.01 -1.68
CA LYS A 41 11.03 11.61 -2.99
C LYS A 41 10.18 10.70 -3.88
N GLN A 42 10.45 9.39 -3.85
CA GLN A 42 9.66 8.40 -4.60
C GLN A 42 8.19 8.39 -4.19
N VAL A 43 7.89 8.49 -2.89
CA VAL A 43 6.50 8.56 -2.39
C VAL A 43 5.83 9.83 -2.89
N PHE A 44 6.54 10.95 -2.90
CA PHE A 44 6.03 12.22 -3.40
C PHE A 44 5.82 12.21 -4.91
N GLU A 45 6.71 11.61 -5.69
CA GLU A 45 6.54 11.47 -7.13
C GLU A 45 5.34 10.59 -7.49
N VAL A 46 5.04 9.58 -6.66
CA VAL A 46 3.92 8.66 -6.89
C VAL A 46 2.60 9.20 -6.37
N SER A 47 2.56 9.73 -5.16
CA SER A 47 1.33 10.12 -4.45
C SER A 47 1.11 11.62 -4.30
N GLY A 48 2.10 12.45 -4.65
CA GLY A 48 2.09 13.88 -4.38
C GLY A 48 2.31 14.24 -2.89
N GLN A 49 2.60 13.25 -2.04
CA GLN A 49 2.80 13.47 -0.60
C GLN A 49 3.97 12.63 -0.02
N TYR A 50 4.41 12.99 1.18
CA TYR A 50 5.53 12.33 1.88
C TYR A 50 5.06 11.35 2.99
N TYR A 51 3.75 11.14 3.12
CA TYR A 51 3.16 10.28 4.13
C TYR A 51 3.09 8.84 3.63
N VAL A 52 3.23 7.90 4.56
CA VAL A 52 3.07 6.46 4.35
C VAL A 52 2.02 5.98 5.34
N PRO A 53 1.29 4.89 5.07
CA PRO A 53 1.41 3.97 3.93
C PRO A 53 0.92 4.54 2.59
N VAL A 54 1.55 4.12 1.48
CA VAL A 54 1.06 4.40 0.11
C VAL A 54 1.01 3.11 -0.69
N LEU A 55 -0.11 2.85 -1.35
CA LEU A 55 -0.30 1.75 -2.27
C LEU A 55 -0.55 2.29 -3.69
N LYS A 56 0.21 1.78 -4.66
CA LYS A 56 -0.01 2.03 -6.08
C LYS A 56 -0.52 0.75 -6.72
N ASP A 57 -1.68 0.80 -7.33
CA ASP A 57 -2.29 -0.29 -8.10
C ASP A 57 -2.46 0.16 -9.56
N GLY A 58 -1.47 -0.17 -10.39
CA GLY A 58 -1.45 0.32 -11.78
C GLY A 58 -1.36 1.85 -11.84
N ASP A 59 -2.46 2.48 -12.26
CA ASP A 59 -2.62 3.94 -12.36
C ASP A 59 -3.25 4.56 -11.11
N THR A 60 -3.81 3.74 -10.22
CA THR A 60 -4.47 4.21 -8.99
C THR A 60 -3.42 4.34 -7.88
N VAL A 61 -3.37 5.50 -7.23
CA VAL A 61 -2.51 5.74 -6.08
C VAL A 61 -3.35 6.06 -4.87
N LEU A 62 -3.17 5.29 -3.82
CA LEU A 62 -3.90 5.36 -2.56
C LEU A 62 -2.92 5.66 -1.46
N SER A 63 -3.17 6.74 -0.73
CA SER A 63 -2.21 7.27 0.24
C SER A 63 -2.78 7.40 1.64
N GLU A 64 -4.05 7.02 1.81
CA GLU A 64 -4.78 6.93 3.06
C GLU A 64 -4.98 5.44 3.41
N THR A 65 -4.61 5.03 4.63
CA THR A 65 -4.74 3.64 5.10
C THR A 65 -6.16 3.09 4.91
N ARG A 66 -7.18 3.90 5.18
CA ARG A 66 -8.59 3.50 5.03
C ARG A 66 -8.98 3.25 3.57
N ASP A 67 -8.55 4.13 2.68
CA ASP A 67 -8.83 4.00 1.25
C ASP A 67 -8.11 2.79 0.66
N ILE A 68 -6.87 2.54 1.10
CA ILE A 68 -6.11 1.34 0.74
C ILE A 68 -6.90 0.08 1.15
N LEU A 69 -7.29 -0.02 2.41
CA LEU A 69 -8.01 -1.20 2.90
C LEU A 69 -9.36 -1.39 2.17
N SER A 70 -10.11 -0.30 1.98
CA SER A 70 -11.39 -0.34 1.28
C SER A 70 -11.23 -0.73 -0.19
N HIS A 71 -10.22 -0.22 -0.88
CA HIS A 71 -9.89 -0.62 -2.25
C HIS A 71 -9.49 -2.09 -2.32
N LEU A 72 -8.65 -2.56 -1.40
CA LEU A 72 -8.22 -3.95 -1.36
C LEU A 72 -9.39 -4.90 -1.15
N GLU A 73 -10.29 -4.57 -0.22
CA GLU A 73 -11.49 -5.35 0.04
C GLU A 73 -12.49 -5.31 -1.13
N THR A 74 -12.70 -4.14 -1.74
CA THR A 74 -13.65 -3.99 -2.85
C THR A 74 -13.13 -4.67 -4.12
N THR A 75 -11.87 -4.43 -4.46
CA THR A 75 -11.23 -4.91 -5.69
C THR A 75 -10.83 -6.38 -5.59
N TYR A 76 -10.34 -6.83 -4.43
CA TYR A 76 -9.79 -8.17 -4.25
C TYR A 76 -10.50 -9.02 -3.19
N GLY A 77 -11.20 -8.43 -2.22
CA GLY A 77 -11.93 -9.17 -1.18
C GLY A 77 -13.03 -10.10 -1.72
N SER A 78 -13.67 -9.73 -2.84
CA SER A 78 -14.62 -10.60 -3.54
C SER A 78 -13.99 -11.88 -4.12
N LYS A 79 -12.67 -11.85 -4.38
CA LYS A 79 -11.92 -12.97 -4.97
C LYS A 79 -11.50 -13.99 -3.89
N ALA A 80 -11.28 -13.53 -2.66
CA ALA A 80 -10.92 -14.39 -1.53
C ALA A 80 -12.09 -15.26 -1.04
N ALA A 81 -13.34 -14.78 -1.12
CA ALA A 81 -14.53 -15.48 -0.63
C ALA A 81 -15.01 -16.69 -1.48
N ARG A 82 -14.26 -17.10 -2.53
CA ARG A 82 -14.66 -18.18 -3.45
C ARG A 82 -13.70 -19.37 -3.50
N SER A 83 -12.78 -19.52 -2.54
CA SER A 83 -11.86 -20.67 -2.48
C SER A 83 -12.19 -21.59 -1.31
#